data_AF-I1IFN5-F1
#
_entry.id   AF-I1IFN5-F1
#
_cell.length_a   1.000
_cell.length_b   1.000
_cell.length_c   1.000
_cell.angle_alpha   90.00
_cell.angle_beta   90.00
_cell.angle_gamma   90.00
#
_symmetry.space_group_name_H-M   'P 1'
#
loop_
_entity.id
_entity.type
_entity.pdbx_description
1 polymer ?
#
loop_
_entity_poly.entity_id
_entity_poly.type
_entity_poly.pdbx_seq_one_letter_code
_entity_poly.pdbx_strand_id
1 'polypeptide(L)'
;MASSALLRAAAAALRRRARTAPLPLVTPLTHTPSSSPDPTRFPNPDARRHLITLSRRGCPHPPSTASAAASSYHYPAKVLLLPTTFPHPLSTSSQSTDKDNKEDNLPPPPPPPVSWVERLLPAAAHPYAMLARIDKPIGTWLLAWPCMWSITIAAMPGELPDLKMLALFGCGAVLLRGAGCTVNDLLDRDIDNKVERTKSRPFASGALTPSQGVCFLGAQLLLGLGILLQLNNYSRVLGASSLLLVFSYPLMKRFTFWPQAYLGLTFNWGALLGWAAIKESLDPAVIVPLYTAGICWTLVYDTIYAHQDKEDDLKVGVKSTALRFGESTKQWISAFGAASIGSLALSGYNAELAWAYFPFLTAAAAQLAWQISTVDLSDRADCNRKFVSNKWFGALVFSGILCGRLAS
;
A
#
# COMPACT_ATOMS: atom_id res chain seq x y z
N MET A 1 34.72 -20.35 22.33
CA MET A 1 35.20 -21.15 21.17
C MET A 1 34.16 -22.13 20.57
N ALA A 2 32.91 -22.18 21.02
CA ALA A 2 31.89 -23.14 20.51
C ALA A 2 31.10 -22.69 19.25
N SER A 3 31.20 -21.44 18.81
CA SER A 3 30.37 -20.92 17.70
C SER A 3 30.89 -21.30 16.29
N SER A 4 32.20 -21.56 16.14
CA SER A 4 32.79 -21.86 14.83
C SER A 4 32.56 -23.30 14.33
N ALA A 5 32.17 -24.22 15.22
CA ALA A 5 31.91 -25.62 14.87
C ALA A 5 30.50 -25.80 14.26
N LEU A 6 29.50 -25.10 14.80
CA LEU A 6 28.12 -25.12 14.32
C LEU A 6 27.97 -24.50 12.92
N LEU A 7 28.68 -23.40 12.65
CA LEU A 7 28.72 -22.78 11.31
C LEU A 7 29.37 -23.68 10.26
N ARG A 8 30.40 -24.44 10.65
CA ARG A 8 31.06 -25.40 9.75
C ARG A 8 30.19 -26.63 9.47
N ALA A 9 29.42 -27.10 10.45
CA ALA A 9 28.46 -28.19 10.27
C ALA A 9 27.29 -27.80 9.35
N ALA A 10 26.75 -26.59 9.49
CA ALA A 10 25.69 -26.06 8.64
C ALA A 10 26.14 -25.87 7.17
N ALA A 11 27.36 -25.36 6.97
CA ALA A 11 27.93 -25.21 5.63
C ALA A 11 28.21 -26.55 4.94
N ALA A 12 28.60 -27.59 5.69
CA ALA A 12 28.81 -28.94 5.16
C ALA A 12 27.49 -29.63 4.76
N ALA A 13 26.41 -29.40 5.51
CA ALA A 13 25.08 -29.93 5.19
C ALA A 13 24.48 -29.30 3.91
N LEU A 14 24.68 -27.99 3.72
CA LEU A 14 24.24 -27.28 2.51
C LEU A 14 25.00 -27.71 1.25
N ARG A 15 26.30 -28.02 1.37
CA ARG A 15 27.11 -28.53 0.24
C ARG A 15 26.73 -29.96 -0.18
N ARG A 16 26.25 -30.79 0.75
CA ARG A 16 25.76 -32.15 0.42
C ARG A 16 24.40 -32.12 -0.30
N ARG A 17 23.54 -31.15 0.02
CA ARG A 17 22.23 -30.98 -0.63
C ARG A 17 22.32 -30.44 -2.07
N ALA A 18 23.44 -29.84 -2.44
CA ALA A 18 23.68 -29.28 -3.78
C ALA A 18 24.29 -30.29 -4.78
N ARG A 19 24.53 -31.55 -4.41
CA ARG A 19 25.19 -32.56 -5.27
C ARG A 19 24.32 -33.76 -5.68
N THR A 20 23.02 -33.75 -5.40
CA THR A 20 22.15 -34.88 -5.76
C THR A 20 20.78 -34.40 -6.26
N ALA A 21 20.63 -34.31 -7.58
CA ALA A 21 19.48 -34.78 -8.37
C ALA A 21 19.38 -34.00 -9.71
N PRO A 22 19.47 -34.67 -10.87
CA PRO A 22 19.23 -34.06 -12.17
C PRO A 22 17.72 -33.97 -12.48
N LEU A 23 17.32 -32.90 -13.17
CA LEU A 23 16.00 -32.71 -13.79
C LEU A 23 15.81 -33.71 -14.95
N PRO A 24 14.62 -34.30 -15.16
CA PRO A 24 14.36 -35.10 -16.35
C PRO A 24 14.03 -34.22 -17.57
N LEU A 25 14.71 -34.52 -18.68
CA LEU A 25 14.47 -34.02 -20.03
C LEU A 25 13.14 -34.56 -20.59
N VAL A 26 12.43 -33.70 -21.32
CA VAL A 26 11.30 -34.02 -22.19
C VAL A 26 11.82 -34.32 -23.60
N THR A 27 11.43 -35.46 -24.19
CA THR A 27 11.45 -35.68 -25.65
C THR A 27 10.41 -36.74 -26.06
N PRO A 28 9.95 -36.74 -27.33
CA PRO A 28 8.57 -37.03 -27.73
C PRO A 28 8.38 -38.42 -28.37
N LEU A 29 7.12 -38.87 -28.49
CA LEU A 29 6.76 -40.00 -29.36
C LEU A 29 5.43 -39.75 -30.11
N THR A 30 5.47 -40.08 -31.39
CA THR A 30 4.46 -39.96 -32.44
C THR A 30 3.67 -41.27 -32.67
N HIS A 31 2.46 -41.10 -33.24
CA HIS A 31 1.64 -42.04 -34.06
C HIS A 31 0.81 -43.19 -33.41
N THR A 32 -0.54 -42.98 -33.42
CA THR A 32 -1.70 -43.77 -33.96
C THR A 32 -1.59 -45.30 -34.23
N PRO A 33 -2.67 -46.14 -34.28
CA PRO A 33 -4.10 -45.82 -34.61
C PRO A 33 -5.24 -46.66 -33.93
N SER A 34 -6.51 -46.23 -34.16
CA SER A 34 -7.81 -46.98 -34.14
C SER A 34 -8.26 -47.62 -32.80
N SER A 35 -9.54 -47.77 -32.41
CA SER A 35 -10.82 -47.99 -33.11
C SER A 35 -12.01 -47.69 -32.18
N SER A 36 -13.16 -47.32 -32.75
CA SER A 36 -14.50 -47.26 -32.14
C SER A 36 -15.16 -48.67 -32.07
N PRO A 37 -16.15 -48.95 -31.20
CA PRO A 37 -17.57 -48.66 -31.52
C PRO A 37 -18.54 -48.34 -30.33
N ASP A 38 -19.45 -47.39 -30.56
CA ASP A 38 -20.95 -47.43 -30.53
C ASP A 38 -21.78 -48.09 -29.36
N PRO A 39 -23.12 -47.95 -29.28
CA PRO A 39 -23.83 -47.01 -28.40
C PRO A 39 -24.90 -47.71 -27.51
N THR A 40 -25.78 -46.92 -26.89
CA THR A 40 -27.13 -47.22 -26.33
C THR A 40 -27.32 -46.97 -24.82
N ARG A 41 -28.10 -45.94 -24.48
CA ARG A 41 -29.38 -46.01 -23.72
C ARG A 41 -29.81 -44.63 -23.19
N PHE A 42 -30.95 -44.16 -23.70
CA PHE A 42 -31.92 -43.31 -23.02
C PHE A 42 -32.83 -44.20 -22.14
N PRO A 43 -33.50 -43.69 -21.06
CA PRO A 43 -34.75 -42.94 -21.21
C PRO A 43 -34.99 -41.76 -20.22
N ASN A 44 -35.95 -40.93 -20.62
CA ASN A 44 -36.62 -39.76 -20.01
C ASN A 44 -37.87 -40.22 -19.17
N PRO A 45 -38.91 -39.43 -18.80
CA PRO A 45 -39.12 -38.09 -18.17
C PRO A 45 -40.09 -38.16 -16.93
N ASP A 46 -40.60 -36.99 -16.48
CA ASP A 46 -41.82 -36.69 -15.68
C ASP A 46 -41.56 -36.22 -14.22
N ALA A 47 -42.21 -35.20 -13.63
CA ALA A 47 -43.44 -34.47 -13.95
C ALA A 47 -43.54 -33.07 -13.26
N ARG A 48 -44.22 -32.13 -13.95
CA ARG A 48 -45.35 -31.24 -13.52
C ARG A 48 -45.24 -30.37 -12.24
N ARG A 49 -45.25 -29.02 -12.39
CA ARG A 49 -46.39 -28.05 -12.52
C ARG A 49 -46.99 -27.58 -11.18
N HIS A 50 -47.01 -26.26 -10.95
CA HIS A 50 -48.25 -25.49 -10.72
C HIS A 50 -48.03 -23.99 -11.00
N LEU A 51 -49.07 -23.37 -11.57
CA LEU A 51 -49.11 -22.09 -12.29
C LEU A 51 -50.47 -21.46 -11.94
N ILE A 52 -50.55 -20.18 -11.55
CA ILE A 52 -51.71 -19.26 -11.69
C ILE A 52 -51.13 -17.82 -11.70
N THR A 53 -50.94 -17.06 -12.81
CA THR A 53 -51.82 -16.25 -13.72
C THR A 53 -52.73 -15.17 -13.13
N LEU A 54 -52.51 -13.90 -13.55
CA LEU A 54 -53.42 -12.99 -14.29
C LEU A 54 -52.64 -11.67 -14.61
N SER A 55 -52.30 -11.31 -15.87
CA SER A 55 -53.10 -10.63 -16.93
C SER A 55 -53.24 -9.11 -16.67
N ARG A 56 -53.04 -8.13 -17.57
CA ARG A 56 -52.74 -8.03 -19.02
C ARG A 56 -52.59 -6.54 -19.44
N ARG A 57 -52.03 -6.30 -20.65
CA ARG A 57 -52.08 -5.13 -21.58
C ARG A 57 -50.92 -4.12 -21.46
N GLY A 58 -50.17 -3.78 -22.53
CA GLY A 58 -50.23 -4.17 -23.94
C GLY A 58 -49.04 -3.61 -24.72
N CYS A 59 -48.61 -4.34 -25.77
CA CYS A 59 -47.70 -3.88 -26.84
C CYS A 59 -48.54 -3.53 -28.09
N PRO A 60 -47.94 -2.93 -29.15
CA PRO A 60 -47.28 -3.75 -30.18
C PRO A 60 -45.96 -3.19 -30.79
N HIS A 61 -44.91 -4.03 -30.72
CA HIS A 61 -43.90 -4.49 -31.72
C HIS A 61 -43.89 -4.00 -33.21
N PRO A 62 -42.88 -4.37 -34.06
CA PRO A 62 -41.39 -4.31 -34.00
C PRO A 62 -40.79 -4.06 -35.46
N PRO A 63 -39.72 -4.73 -36.01
CA PRO A 63 -38.37 -5.15 -35.56
C PRO A 63 -37.20 -4.78 -36.55
N SER A 64 -35.92 -4.97 -36.17
CA SER A 64 -34.91 -5.68 -37.01
C SER A 64 -33.58 -5.97 -36.27
N THR A 65 -33.24 -7.26 -36.12
CA THR A 65 -31.96 -8.01 -36.39
C THR A 65 -30.59 -7.29 -36.23
N ALA A 66 -29.45 -7.86 -35.80
CA ALA A 66 -28.94 -9.21 -35.53
C ALA A 66 -27.61 -9.10 -34.71
N SER A 67 -27.33 -10.00 -33.76
CA SER A 67 -26.28 -11.05 -33.75
C SER A 67 -24.79 -10.65 -33.92
N ALA A 68 -24.04 -10.92 -32.84
CA ALA A 68 -22.71 -11.55 -32.71
C ALA A 68 -21.48 -11.04 -33.48
N ALA A 69 -20.39 -10.75 -32.75
CA ALA A 69 -19.08 -11.40 -32.95
C ALA A 69 -18.07 -11.03 -31.84
N ALA A 70 -17.44 -12.05 -31.27
CA ALA A 70 -16.20 -11.94 -30.52
C ALA A 70 -15.03 -11.65 -31.48
N SER A 71 -14.04 -10.88 -31.04
CA SER A 71 -12.73 -10.87 -31.70
C SER A 71 -11.59 -10.75 -30.71
N SER A 72 -10.81 -11.84 -30.73
CA SER A 72 -9.52 -12.09 -30.13
C SER A 72 -8.46 -11.21 -30.79
N TYR A 73 -7.65 -10.49 -30.02
CA TYR A 73 -6.47 -9.81 -30.56
C TYR A 73 -5.24 -10.72 -30.47
N HIS A 74 -4.81 -11.22 -31.63
CA HIS A 74 -3.50 -11.83 -31.86
C HIS A 74 -2.48 -10.75 -32.23
N TYR A 75 -1.35 -10.70 -31.52
CA TYR A 75 -0.14 -9.98 -31.93
C TYR A 75 0.88 -10.98 -32.50
N PRO A 76 1.52 -10.69 -33.64
CA PRO A 76 2.78 -11.31 -34.01
C PRO A 76 3.97 -10.39 -33.71
N ALA A 77 5.06 -11.01 -33.29
CA ALA A 77 6.39 -10.41 -33.11
C ALA A 77 7.34 -10.86 -34.23
N LYS A 78 8.24 -9.95 -34.67
CA LYS A 78 9.62 -10.13 -35.21
C LYS A 78 10.06 -8.80 -35.88
N VAL A 79 11.07 -8.05 -35.42
CA VAL A 79 12.55 -8.26 -35.41
C VAL A 79 13.24 -7.90 -36.75
N LEU A 80 14.23 -6.98 -36.63
CA LEU A 80 15.48 -6.76 -37.40
C LEU A 80 15.60 -5.64 -38.48
N LEU A 81 16.30 -4.56 -38.06
CA LEU A 81 17.45 -3.81 -38.63
C LEU A 81 17.62 -3.43 -40.14
N LEU A 82 18.02 -2.14 -40.27
CA LEU A 82 19.09 -1.55 -41.12
C LEU A 82 18.71 -0.95 -42.51
N PRO A 83 19.51 0.00 -43.04
CA PRO A 83 19.11 1.41 -43.21
C PRO A 83 19.06 1.85 -44.69
N THR A 84 18.39 2.95 -45.00
CA THR A 84 18.60 3.65 -46.27
C THR A 84 18.51 5.17 -46.09
N THR A 85 19.65 5.81 -46.35
CA THR A 85 19.79 7.22 -46.74
C THR A 85 19.01 7.51 -48.01
N PHE A 86 18.41 8.71 -48.14
CA PHE A 86 18.40 9.59 -49.34
C PHE A 86 17.45 10.80 -49.11
N PRO A 87 17.54 11.90 -49.90
CA PRO A 87 17.80 13.25 -49.41
C PRO A 87 16.58 14.17 -49.31
N HIS A 88 16.80 15.35 -48.71
CA HIS A 88 15.92 16.52 -48.81
C HIS A 88 15.51 16.85 -50.26
N PRO A 89 14.28 17.34 -50.43
CA PRO A 89 14.05 18.46 -51.34
C PRO A 89 13.45 19.67 -50.62
N LEU A 90 13.87 20.84 -51.12
CA LEU A 90 13.42 22.17 -50.72
C LEU A 90 11.93 22.40 -51.01
N SER A 91 11.32 23.13 -50.09
CA SER A 91 10.39 24.25 -50.28
C SER A 91 9.46 24.23 -51.49
N THR A 92 8.18 23.94 -51.24
CA THR A 92 7.08 24.53 -52.00
C THR A 92 6.10 25.19 -51.03
N SER A 93 5.91 26.49 -51.24
CA SER A 93 4.94 27.34 -50.57
C SER A 93 3.52 26.99 -51.03
N SER A 94 2.64 26.67 -50.09
CA SER A 94 1.20 26.81 -50.27
C SER A 94 0.60 27.49 -49.04
N GLN A 95 -0.01 28.65 -49.28
CA GLN A 95 -0.70 29.44 -48.28
C GLN A 95 -2.06 28.83 -47.93
N SER A 96 -2.40 29.03 -46.65
CA SER A 96 -3.74 29.20 -46.08
C SER A 96 -4.74 28.03 -46.13
N THR A 97 -4.93 27.41 -44.96
CA THR A 97 -6.21 27.56 -44.23
C THR A 97 -5.91 27.67 -42.74
N ASP A 98 -5.98 28.90 -42.22
CA ASP A 98 -6.10 29.21 -40.80
C ASP A 98 -7.34 28.49 -40.23
N LYS A 99 -7.11 27.48 -39.41
CA LYS A 99 -8.10 26.99 -38.45
C LYS A 99 -7.47 27.02 -37.07
N ASP A 100 -7.85 28.05 -36.33
CA ASP A 100 -7.95 28.09 -34.87
C ASP A 100 -6.67 27.75 -34.07
N ASN A 101 -5.67 28.63 -34.15
CA ASN A 101 -4.71 28.86 -33.06
C ASN A 101 -5.41 29.57 -31.88
N LYS A 102 -6.31 28.86 -31.17
CA LYS A 102 -6.99 29.37 -29.97
C LYS A 102 -6.53 28.73 -28.65
N GLU A 103 -5.59 27.78 -28.69
CA GLU A 103 -5.03 27.17 -27.47
C GLU A 103 -3.74 27.84 -26.98
N ASP A 104 -3.03 28.62 -27.82
CA ASP A 104 -1.74 29.25 -27.48
C ASP A 104 -1.83 30.56 -26.66
N ASN A 105 -3.04 30.99 -26.27
CA ASN A 105 -3.26 32.22 -25.47
C ASN A 105 -3.89 31.97 -24.10
N LEU A 106 -3.92 30.72 -23.62
CA LEU A 106 -4.27 30.47 -22.23
C LEU A 106 -3.14 31.00 -21.33
N PRO A 107 -3.44 31.91 -20.37
CA PRO A 107 -2.43 32.33 -19.41
C PRO A 107 -1.84 31.10 -18.73
N PRO A 108 -0.51 31.07 -18.47
CA PRO A 108 0.10 29.93 -17.81
C PRO A 108 -0.67 29.63 -16.53
N PRO A 109 -0.92 28.34 -16.23
CA PRO A 109 -1.65 27.97 -15.03
C PRO A 109 -0.99 28.65 -13.82
N PRO A 110 -1.79 29.17 -12.89
CA PRO A 110 -1.24 29.86 -11.73
C PRO A 110 -0.23 28.93 -11.03
N PRO A 111 0.90 29.47 -10.55
CA PRO A 111 1.89 28.65 -9.86
C PRO A 111 1.20 27.92 -8.71
N PRO A 112 1.56 26.65 -8.47
CA PRO A 112 0.95 25.88 -7.40
C PRO A 112 1.10 26.63 -6.06
N PRO A 113 0.11 26.54 -5.17
CA PRO A 113 0.14 27.26 -3.91
C PRO A 113 1.38 26.89 -3.11
N VAL A 114 2.12 27.91 -2.67
CA VAL A 114 3.35 27.79 -1.86
C VAL A 114 3.08 26.91 -0.65
N SER A 115 3.85 25.82 -0.55
CA SER A 115 3.72 24.83 0.51
C SER A 115 3.94 25.49 1.88
N TRP A 116 3.28 25.00 2.93
CA TRP A 116 3.50 25.52 4.28
C TRP A 116 4.97 25.39 4.71
N VAL A 117 5.67 24.38 4.20
CA VAL A 117 7.11 24.18 4.37
C VAL A 117 7.91 25.35 3.79
N GLU A 118 7.55 25.79 2.59
CA GLU A 118 8.24 26.88 1.89
C GLU A 118 8.05 28.22 2.60
N ARG A 119 6.96 28.37 3.38
CA ARG A 119 6.68 29.56 4.19
C ARG A 119 7.43 29.60 5.52
N LEU A 120 7.62 28.43 6.15
CA LEU A 120 8.15 28.34 7.52
C LEU A 120 9.65 28.03 7.58
N LEU A 121 10.19 27.30 6.61
CA LEU A 121 11.58 26.87 6.63
C LEU A 121 12.48 27.78 5.79
N PRO A 122 13.77 27.92 6.14
CA PRO A 122 14.75 28.60 5.29
C PRO A 122 14.88 27.89 3.94
N ALA A 123 15.17 28.63 2.87
CA ALA A 123 15.29 28.11 1.51
C ALA A 123 16.26 26.90 1.40
N ALA A 124 17.36 26.92 2.16
CA ALA A 124 18.33 25.81 2.18
C ALA A 124 17.75 24.49 2.74
N ALA A 125 16.71 24.54 3.58
CA ALA A 125 16.08 23.37 4.20
C ALA A 125 14.91 22.81 3.36
N HIS A 126 14.39 23.59 2.40
CA HIS A 126 13.25 23.18 1.55
C HIS A 126 13.48 21.82 0.87
N PRO A 127 14.59 21.56 0.17
CA PRO A 127 14.75 20.29 -0.54
C PRO A 127 14.85 19.09 0.42
N TYR A 128 15.42 19.26 1.61
CA TYR A 128 15.47 18.22 2.64
C TYR A 128 14.10 17.94 3.25
N ALA A 129 13.30 18.99 3.47
CA ALA A 129 11.94 18.85 3.98
C ALA A 129 11.00 18.19 2.95
N MET A 130 11.15 18.52 1.66
CA MET A 130 10.46 17.82 0.57
C MET A 130 10.91 16.36 0.47
N LEU A 131 12.22 16.11 0.62
CA LEU A 131 12.77 14.75 0.60
C LEU A 131 12.20 13.89 1.72
N ALA A 132 12.11 14.44 2.94
CA ALA A 132 11.49 13.78 4.08
C ALA A 132 9.95 13.75 4.03
N ARG A 133 9.33 14.28 2.96
CA ARG A 133 7.86 14.41 2.78
C ARG A 133 7.16 15.15 3.91
N ILE A 134 7.83 16.15 4.48
CA ILE A 134 7.25 16.99 5.53
C ILE A 134 6.02 17.73 4.97
N ASP A 135 6.03 18.14 3.71
CA ASP A 135 4.88 18.72 3.01
C ASP A 135 3.64 17.82 2.98
N LYS A 136 3.84 16.50 2.99
CA LYS A 136 2.80 15.46 2.88
C LYS A 136 2.80 14.55 4.12
N PRO A 137 2.32 15.06 5.28
CA PRO A 137 2.52 14.42 6.58
C PRO A 137 1.68 13.17 6.81
N ILE A 138 0.79 12.79 5.89
CA ILE A 138 -0.09 11.63 6.07
C ILE A 138 0.69 10.35 6.39
N GLY A 139 1.82 10.10 5.72
CA GLY A 139 2.64 8.92 6.00
C GLY A 139 3.22 8.90 7.42
N THR A 140 3.55 10.08 7.96
CA THR A 140 4.00 10.22 9.35
C THR A 140 2.89 9.90 10.32
N TRP A 141 1.66 10.41 10.08
CA TRP A 141 0.50 10.09 10.91
C TRP A 141 0.17 8.59 10.92
N LEU A 142 0.19 7.96 9.74
CA LEU A 142 -0.07 6.52 9.63
C LEU A 142 0.96 5.66 10.37
N LEU A 143 2.21 6.12 10.47
CA LEU A 143 3.24 5.46 11.26
C LEU A 143 3.14 5.79 12.76
N ALA A 144 2.70 6.99 13.11
CA ALA A 144 2.59 7.46 14.50
C ALA A 144 1.39 6.87 15.24
N TRP A 145 0.23 6.74 14.57
CA TRP A 145 -1.00 6.34 15.24
C TRP A 145 -0.94 4.99 15.96
N PRO A 146 -0.42 3.90 15.36
CA PRO A 146 -0.29 2.62 16.05
C PRO A 146 0.59 2.71 17.31
N CYS A 147 1.64 3.54 17.28
CA CYS A 147 2.47 3.83 18.44
C CYS A 147 1.66 4.53 19.54
N MET A 148 0.94 5.59 19.17
CA MET A 148 0.17 6.39 20.11
C MET A 148 -0.99 5.61 20.73
N TRP A 149 -1.70 4.79 19.95
CA TRP A 149 -2.73 3.88 20.46
C TRP A 149 -2.17 2.93 21.50
N SER A 150 -1.01 2.34 21.21
CA SER A 150 -0.38 1.33 22.05
C SER A 150 0.22 1.90 23.34
N ILE A 151 0.86 3.08 23.28
CA ILE A 151 1.33 3.79 24.47
C ILE A 151 0.15 4.17 25.37
N THR A 152 -0.97 4.60 24.77
CA THR A 152 -2.14 5.05 25.53
C THR A 152 -2.90 3.90 26.15
N ILE A 153 -3.12 2.79 25.42
CA ILE A 153 -3.80 1.63 25.98
C ILE A 153 -2.97 0.94 27.09
N ALA A 154 -1.65 1.14 27.08
CA ALA A 154 -0.75 0.66 28.14
C ALA A 154 -0.74 1.53 29.40
N ALA A 155 -1.33 2.73 29.37
CA ALA A 155 -1.41 3.60 30.55
C ALA A 155 -2.20 2.93 31.68
N MET A 156 -1.94 3.32 32.93
CA MET A 156 -2.72 2.80 34.06
C MET A 156 -4.17 3.32 33.98
N PRO A 157 -5.14 2.54 34.50
CA PRO A 157 -6.54 3.00 34.61
C PRO A 157 -6.61 4.35 35.35
N GLY A 158 -7.36 5.32 34.81
CA GLY A 158 -7.48 6.68 35.34
C GLY A 158 -6.32 7.63 35.05
N GLU A 159 -5.26 7.20 34.38
CA GLU A 159 -4.06 8.01 34.11
C GLU A 159 -3.92 8.46 32.65
N LEU A 160 -3.22 9.58 32.47
CA LEU A 160 -2.80 10.03 31.15
C LEU A 160 -1.66 9.15 30.61
N PRO A 161 -1.55 9.00 29.26
CA PRO A 161 -0.40 8.35 28.65
C PRO A 161 0.91 9.07 28.96
N ASP A 162 2.01 8.32 28.98
CA ASP A 162 3.35 8.88 29.13
C ASP A 162 3.64 9.85 27.96
N LEU A 163 3.66 11.14 28.29
CA LEU A 163 3.86 12.22 27.31
C LEU A 163 5.26 12.19 26.68
N LYS A 164 6.28 11.74 27.43
CA LYS A 164 7.64 11.58 26.91
C LYS A 164 7.65 10.48 25.85
N MET A 165 6.97 9.35 26.09
CA MET A 165 6.87 8.27 25.10
C MET A 165 6.08 8.70 23.87
N LEU A 166 4.96 9.40 24.04
CA LEU A 166 4.22 9.98 22.90
C LEU A 166 5.11 10.92 22.06
N ALA A 167 5.89 11.79 22.71
CA ALA A 167 6.80 12.70 22.02
C ALA A 167 7.94 11.94 21.30
N LEU A 168 8.58 10.98 21.97
CA LEU A 168 9.65 10.17 21.38
C LEU A 168 9.18 9.38 20.16
N PHE A 169 8.03 8.72 20.25
CA PHE A 169 7.48 7.96 19.11
C PHE A 169 6.93 8.86 18.01
N GLY A 170 6.37 10.04 18.36
CA GLY A 170 5.98 11.06 17.38
C GLY A 170 7.18 11.57 16.57
N CYS A 171 8.27 11.95 17.25
CA CYS A 171 9.54 12.33 16.61
C CYS A 171 10.13 11.17 15.81
N GLY A 172 10.10 9.96 16.36
CA GLY A 172 10.55 8.75 15.68
C GLY A 172 9.79 8.49 14.38
N ALA A 173 8.47 8.69 14.37
CA ALA A 173 7.65 8.54 13.18
C ALA A 173 8.04 9.55 12.09
N VAL A 174 8.30 10.81 12.44
CA VAL A 174 8.80 11.83 11.49
C VAL A 174 10.13 11.40 10.89
N LEU A 175 11.08 10.99 11.73
CA LEU A 175 12.44 10.61 11.31
C LEU A 175 12.43 9.35 10.44
N LEU A 176 11.74 8.28 10.86
CA LEU A 176 11.70 7.02 10.13
C LEU A 176 10.91 7.13 8.82
N ARG A 177 9.81 7.90 8.80
CA ARG A 177 9.10 8.20 7.55
C ARG A 177 10.01 8.93 6.58
N GLY A 178 10.73 9.96 7.07
CA GLY A 178 11.67 10.74 6.27
C GLY A 178 12.85 9.92 5.76
N ALA A 179 13.40 9.02 6.59
CA ALA A 179 14.47 8.11 6.21
C ALA A 179 14.01 7.15 5.10
N GLY A 180 12.83 6.55 5.26
CA GLY A 180 12.24 5.69 4.23
C GLY A 180 12.00 6.41 2.91
N CYS A 181 11.56 7.67 2.94
CA CYS A 181 11.46 8.51 1.74
C CYS A 181 12.81 8.78 1.10
N THR A 182 13.82 9.11 1.91
CA THR A 182 15.18 9.38 1.43
C THR A 182 15.77 8.17 0.73
N VAL A 183 15.63 6.97 1.32
CA VAL A 183 16.09 5.72 0.70
C VAL A 183 15.35 5.46 -0.61
N ASN A 184 14.02 5.60 -0.63
CA ASN A 184 13.24 5.37 -1.85
C ASN A 184 13.65 6.32 -2.98
N ASP A 185 13.68 7.63 -2.73
CA ASP A 185 14.03 8.62 -3.75
C ASP A 185 15.51 8.47 -4.21
N LEU A 186 16.41 8.01 -3.34
CA LEU A 186 17.81 7.73 -3.71
C LEU A 186 17.93 6.53 -4.65
N LEU A 187 17.16 5.47 -4.40
CA LEU A 187 17.13 4.25 -5.24
C LEU A 187 16.39 4.49 -6.57
N ASP A 188 15.34 5.32 -6.56
CA ASP A 188 14.49 5.56 -7.72
C ASP A 188 14.95 6.76 -8.58
N ARG A 189 16.03 7.46 -8.21
CA ARG A 189 16.48 8.71 -8.85
C ARG A 189 16.46 8.69 -10.38
N ASP A 190 17.07 7.68 -10.99
CA ASP A 190 17.22 7.62 -12.45
C ASP A 190 15.89 7.28 -13.18
N ILE A 191 14.94 6.70 -12.44
CA ILE A 191 13.58 6.41 -12.91
C ILE A 191 12.69 7.63 -12.72
N ASP A 192 12.78 8.29 -11.56
CA ASP A 192 11.97 9.46 -11.20
C ASP A 192 12.19 10.63 -12.17
N ASN A 193 13.39 10.77 -12.75
CA ASN A 193 13.68 11.76 -13.80
C ASN A 193 12.84 11.60 -15.07
N LYS A 194 12.29 10.41 -15.29
CA LYS A 194 11.56 10.03 -16.52
C LYS A 194 10.05 10.03 -16.33
N VAL A 195 9.56 10.32 -15.12
CA VAL A 195 8.14 10.24 -14.76
C VAL A 195 7.62 11.61 -14.37
N GLU A 196 6.59 12.10 -15.07
CA GLU A 196 6.03 13.45 -14.90
C GLU A 196 5.66 13.79 -13.45
N ARG A 197 5.12 12.82 -12.72
CA ARG A 197 4.72 12.97 -11.31
C ARG A 197 5.91 13.12 -10.35
N THR A 198 7.07 12.58 -10.70
CA THR A 198 8.20 12.44 -9.76
C THR A 198 9.47 13.15 -10.22
N LYS A 199 9.49 13.73 -11.43
CA LYS A 199 10.59 14.55 -11.94
C LYS A 199 10.94 15.76 -11.07
N SER A 200 9.98 16.28 -10.30
CA SER A 200 10.18 17.41 -9.39
C SER A 200 10.74 17.01 -8.03
N ARG A 201 11.01 15.73 -7.76
CA ARG A 201 11.60 15.27 -6.50
C ARG A 201 13.02 15.83 -6.32
N PRO A 202 13.52 16.00 -5.08
CA PRO A 202 14.79 16.68 -4.83
C PRO A 202 16.02 16.07 -5.50
N PHE A 203 16.15 14.73 -5.51
CA PHE A 203 17.25 14.09 -6.24
C PHE A 203 17.02 14.08 -7.75
N ALA A 204 15.76 14.02 -8.17
CA ALA A 204 15.40 13.91 -9.57
C ALA A 204 15.66 15.22 -10.35
N SER A 205 15.23 16.33 -9.74
CA SER A 205 15.45 17.70 -10.22
C SER A 205 16.89 18.19 -10.07
N GLY A 206 17.76 17.44 -9.39
CA GLY A 206 19.12 17.86 -9.06
C GLY A 206 19.23 18.88 -7.92
N ALA A 207 18.13 19.18 -7.21
CA ALA A 207 18.12 20.07 -6.05
C ALA A 207 18.97 19.55 -4.87
N LEU A 208 19.17 18.23 -4.78
CA LEU A 208 20.12 17.59 -3.86
C LEU A 208 21.02 16.61 -4.58
N THR A 209 22.27 16.53 -4.14
CA THR A 209 23.21 15.50 -4.58
C THR A 209 22.98 14.19 -3.80
N PRO A 210 23.37 13.03 -4.37
CA PRO A 210 23.31 11.76 -3.66
C PRO A 210 24.11 11.75 -2.34
N SER A 211 25.26 12.44 -2.29
CA SER A 211 26.07 12.52 -1.07
C SER A 211 25.37 13.31 0.04
N GLN A 212 24.70 14.42 -0.30
CA GLN A 212 23.84 15.15 0.62
C GLN A 212 22.69 14.27 1.14
N GLY A 213 22.11 13.47 0.24
CA GLY A 213 21.07 12.49 0.58
C GLY A 213 21.53 11.43 1.59
N VAL A 214 22.68 10.82 1.35
CA VAL A 214 23.27 9.82 2.25
C VAL A 214 23.62 10.43 3.61
N CYS A 215 24.17 11.65 3.63
CA CYS A 215 24.45 12.37 4.88
C CYS A 215 23.17 12.65 5.68
N PHE A 216 22.11 13.11 5.00
CA PHE A 216 20.80 13.36 5.62
C PHE A 216 20.16 12.07 6.15
N LEU A 217 20.21 10.98 5.38
CA LEU A 217 19.78 9.66 5.82
C LEU A 217 20.55 9.22 7.08
N GLY A 218 21.88 9.39 7.08
CA GLY A 218 22.73 9.11 8.24
C GLY A 218 22.28 9.90 9.48
N ALA A 219 22.01 11.19 9.34
CA ALA A 219 21.49 12.01 10.43
C ALA A 219 20.12 11.52 10.94
N GLN A 220 19.18 11.20 10.05
CA GLN A 220 17.87 10.67 10.43
C GLN A 220 17.99 9.34 11.20
N LEU A 221 18.84 8.43 10.73
CA LEU A 221 19.05 7.13 11.37
C LEU A 221 19.78 7.26 12.73
N LEU A 222 20.75 8.17 12.84
CA LEU A 222 21.44 8.44 14.11
C LEU A 222 20.49 9.05 15.15
N LEU A 223 19.63 9.99 14.75
CA LEU A 223 18.59 10.54 15.62
C LEU A 223 17.56 9.47 16.01
N GLY A 224 17.15 8.63 15.07
CA GLY A 224 16.27 7.49 15.33
C GLY A 224 16.89 6.48 16.30
N LEU A 225 18.19 6.19 16.17
CA LEU A 225 18.94 5.37 17.12
C LEU A 225 19.00 6.04 18.50
N GLY A 226 19.21 7.36 18.56
CA GLY A 226 19.18 8.12 19.81
C GLY A 226 17.83 8.02 20.53
N ILE A 227 16.71 7.97 19.80
CA ILE A 227 15.38 7.70 20.36
C ILE A 227 15.30 6.25 20.86
N LEU A 228 15.72 5.27 20.05
CA LEU A 228 15.66 3.85 20.41
C LEU A 228 16.45 3.54 21.70
N LEU A 229 17.63 4.15 21.86
CA LEU A 229 18.48 3.97 23.04
C LEU A 229 17.87 4.56 24.33
N GLN A 230 16.91 5.47 24.22
CA GLN A 230 16.17 6.00 25.38
C GLN A 230 15.05 5.06 25.87
N LEU A 231 14.70 4.01 25.11
CA LEU A 231 13.72 3.02 25.52
C LEU A 231 14.34 1.95 26.43
N ASN A 232 13.50 1.16 27.09
CA ASN A 232 13.94 0.00 27.88
C ASN A 232 14.59 -1.10 27.00
N ASN A 233 15.33 -2.01 27.63
CA ASN A 233 16.10 -3.05 26.92
C ASN A 233 15.22 -3.95 26.05
N TYR A 234 14.04 -4.33 26.53
CA TYR A 234 13.10 -5.14 25.77
C TYR A 234 12.68 -4.43 24.47
N SER A 235 12.33 -3.15 24.59
CA SER A 235 11.94 -2.29 23.46
C SER A 235 13.09 -2.01 22.50
N ARG A 236 14.34 -1.91 22.97
CA ARG A 236 15.51 -1.77 22.07
C ARG A 236 15.64 -2.96 21.13
N VAL A 237 15.54 -4.17 21.68
CA VAL A 237 15.63 -5.41 20.89
C VAL A 237 14.43 -5.55 19.96
N LEU A 238 13.22 -5.30 20.47
CA LEU A 238 11.99 -5.36 19.67
C LEU A 238 11.94 -4.29 18.58
N GLY A 239 12.45 -3.09 18.85
CA GLY A 239 12.55 -2.02 17.87
C GLY A 239 13.58 -2.35 16.79
N ALA A 240 14.75 -2.88 17.18
CA ALA A 240 15.79 -3.29 16.24
C ALA A 240 15.32 -4.44 15.32
N SER A 241 14.50 -5.37 15.81
CA SER A 241 14.01 -6.49 15.00
C SER A 241 13.06 -6.05 13.88
N SER A 242 12.41 -4.88 14.01
CA SER A 242 11.59 -4.28 12.94
C SER A 242 12.36 -4.02 11.65
N LEU A 243 13.69 -3.83 11.74
CA LEU A 243 14.55 -3.59 10.59
C LEU A 243 14.48 -4.74 9.57
N LEU A 244 14.23 -5.98 10.01
CA LEU A 244 14.04 -7.12 9.12
C LEU A 244 12.87 -6.88 8.16
N LEU A 245 11.76 -6.32 8.64
CA LEU A 245 10.61 -5.97 7.81
C LEU A 245 10.90 -4.74 6.96
N VAL A 246 11.47 -3.69 7.56
CA VAL A 246 11.75 -2.42 6.85
C VAL A 246 12.67 -2.64 5.64
N PHE A 247 13.74 -3.42 5.80
CA PHE A 247 14.70 -3.68 4.72
C PHE A 247 14.13 -4.55 3.59
N SER A 248 13.22 -5.47 3.91
CA SER A 248 12.68 -6.41 2.93
C SER A 248 11.40 -5.91 2.24
N TYR A 249 10.69 -4.93 2.83
CA TYR A 249 9.47 -4.36 2.26
C TYR A 249 9.60 -3.89 0.80
N PRO A 250 10.64 -3.13 0.38
CA PRO A 250 10.76 -2.68 -1.01
C PRO A 250 10.76 -3.83 -2.03
N LEU A 251 11.25 -5.00 -1.63
CA LEU A 251 11.30 -6.20 -2.48
C LEU A 251 9.91 -6.85 -2.66
N MET A 252 9.00 -6.68 -1.70
CA MET A 252 7.72 -7.40 -1.69
C MET A 252 6.84 -7.09 -2.89
N LYS A 253 6.91 -5.86 -3.42
CA LYS A 253 6.19 -5.44 -4.63
C LYS A 253 6.56 -6.26 -5.87
N ARG A 254 7.75 -6.86 -5.90
CA ARG A 254 8.24 -7.71 -6.99
C ARG A 254 7.82 -9.17 -6.83
N PHE A 255 7.72 -9.63 -5.58
CA PHE A 255 7.50 -11.05 -5.28
C PHE A 255 6.02 -11.41 -5.05
N THR A 256 5.23 -10.54 -4.44
CA THR A 256 3.86 -10.85 -4.00
C THR A 256 2.82 -9.83 -4.47
N PHE A 257 1.57 -10.26 -4.58
CA PHE A 257 0.40 -9.39 -4.75
C PHE A 257 -0.13 -8.79 -3.43
N TRP A 258 0.57 -9.03 -2.32
CA TRP A 258 0.23 -8.49 -1.00
C TRP A 258 1.28 -7.55 -0.40
N PRO A 259 1.92 -6.63 -1.17
CA PRO A 259 2.86 -5.69 -0.56
C PRO A 259 2.17 -4.79 0.48
N GLN A 260 0.87 -4.54 0.36
CA GLN A 260 0.05 -3.81 1.34
C GLN A 260 -0.03 -4.53 2.69
N ALA A 261 -0.14 -5.86 2.71
CA ALA A 261 -0.12 -6.62 3.95
C ALA A 261 1.24 -6.51 4.65
N TYR A 262 2.33 -6.57 3.86
CA TYR A 262 3.69 -6.42 4.35
C TYR A 262 3.97 -5.00 4.86
N LEU A 263 3.44 -3.99 4.17
CA LEU A 263 3.44 -2.62 4.65
C LEU A 263 2.71 -2.52 6.00
N GLY A 264 1.56 -3.18 6.12
CA GLY A 264 0.80 -3.28 7.37
C GLY A 264 1.64 -3.83 8.52
N LEU A 265 2.41 -4.90 8.29
CA LEU A 265 3.34 -5.43 9.30
C LEU A 265 4.40 -4.39 9.70
N THR A 266 4.91 -3.64 8.73
CA THR A 266 5.99 -2.67 8.95
C THR A 266 5.48 -1.41 9.68
N PHE A 267 4.39 -0.81 9.20
CA PHE A 267 3.85 0.45 9.72
C PHE A 267 3.19 0.29 11.09
N ASN A 268 2.62 -0.88 11.37
CA ASN A 268 1.95 -1.12 12.65
C ASN A 268 2.88 -1.71 13.71
N TRP A 269 4.19 -1.86 13.44
CA TRP A 269 5.14 -2.36 14.45
C TRP A 269 5.14 -1.50 15.72
N GLY A 270 4.79 -0.22 15.59
CA GLY A 270 4.53 0.69 16.68
C GLY A 270 3.49 0.19 17.69
N ALA A 271 2.53 -0.63 17.27
CA ALA A 271 1.56 -1.26 18.17
C ALA A 271 2.21 -2.24 19.15
N LEU A 272 3.27 -2.95 18.74
CA LEU A 272 4.03 -3.83 19.62
C LEU A 272 4.98 -2.99 20.49
N LEU A 273 5.71 -2.08 19.84
CA LEU A 273 6.79 -1.32 20.47
C LEU A 273 6.28 -0.30 21.49
N GLY A 274 5.12 0.31 21.26
CA GLY A 274 4.52 1.30 22.18
C GLY A 274 4.17 0.70 23.54
N TRP A 275 3.54 -0.47 23.56
CA TRP A 275 3.20 -1.19 24.78
C TRP A 275 4.46 -1.69 25.50
N ALA A 276 5.38 -2.29 24.75
CA ALA A 276 6.68 -2.71 25.26
C ALA A 276 7.47 -1.56 25.92
N ALA A 277 7.35 -0.34 25.40
CA ALA A 277 8.02 0.84 25.96
C ALA A 277 7.51 1.19 27.37
N ILE A 278 6.25 0.86 27.68
CA ILE A 278 5.60 1.14 28.97
C ILE A 278 5.65 -0.06 29.92
N LYS A 279 5.37 -1.27 29.41
CA LYS A 279 5.17 -2.48 30.23
C LYS A 279 6.37 -3.43 30.26
N GLU A 280 7.43 -3.14 29.51
CA GLU A 280 8.65 -3.97 29.36
C GLU A 280 8.39 -5.44 29.00
N SER A 281 7.23 -5.71 28.41
CA SER A 281 6.72 -7.02 28.05
C SER A 281 5.65 -6.84 26.97
N LEU A 282 5.08 -7.94 26.47
CA LEU A 282 3.91 -7.89 25.61
C LEU A 282 2.80 -8.70 26.28
N ASP A 283 1.60 -8.13 26.33
CA ASP A 283 0.38 -8.88 26.61
C ASP A 283 -0.26 -9.29 25.27
N PRO A 284 -0.20 -10.58 24.88
CA PRO A 284 -0.75 -11.02 23.61
C PRO A 284 -2.26 -10.79 23.48
N ALA A 285 -3.01 -10.80 24.60
CA ALA A 285 -4.45 -10.63 24.58
C ALA A 285 -4.85 -9.22 24.12
N VAL A 286 -4.07 -8.20 24.51
CA VAL A 286 -4.31 -6.81 24.09
C VAL A 286 -3.63 -6.51 22.76
N ILE A 287 -2.37 -6.93 22.61
CA ILE A 287 -1.49 -6.43 21.56
C ILE A 287 -1.63 -7.17 20.24
N VAL A 288 -1.90 -8.48 20.24
CA VAL A 288 -2.15 -9.19 18.97
C VAL A 288 -3.37 -8.61 18.27
N PRO A 289 -4.54 -8.44 18.92
CA PRO A 289 -5.67 -7.77 18.29
C PRO A 289 -5.38 -6.33 17.86
N LEU A 290 -4.64 -5.53 18.65
CA LEU A 290 -4.28 -4.16 18.27
C LEU A 290 -3.42 -4.12 17.00
N TYR A 291 -2.42 -5.00 16.92
CA TYR A 291 -1.52 -5.09 15.78
C TYR A 291 -2.26 -5.61 14.53
N THR A 292 -3.09 -6.64 14.69
CA THR A 292 -3.97 -7.14 13.62
C THR A 292 -4.92 -6.05 13.12
N ALA A 293 -5.51 -5.27 14.03
CA ALA A 293 -6.36 -4.15 13.65
C ALA A 293 -5.65 -3.15 12.74
N GLY A 294 -4.42 -2.78 13.12
CA GLY A 294 -3.57 -1.89 12.34
C GLY A 294 -3.24 -2.45 10.96
N ILE A 295 -2.86 -3.74 10.86
CA ILE A 295 -2.56 -4.39 9.58
C ILE A 295 -3.79 -4.39 8.66
N CYS A 296 -4.96 -4.75 9.20
CA CYS A 296 -6.22 -4.73 8.47
C CYS A 296 -6.58 -3.31 8.03
N TRP A 297 -6.37 -2.31 8.88
CA TRP A 297 -6.58 -0.91 8.52
C TRP A 297 -5.63 -0.45 7.39
N THR A 298 -4.36 -0.84 7.44
CA THR A 298 -3.41 -0.61 6.34
C THR A 298 -3.86 -1.27 5.05
N LEU A 299 -4.38 -2.50 5.10
CA LEU A 299 -4.97 -3.14 3.93
C LEU A 299 -6.16 -2.36 3.35
N VAL A 300 -6.94 -1.66 4.18
CA VAL A 300 -8.01 -0.78 3.68
C VAL A 300 -7.42 0.44 2.97
N TYR A 301 -6.69 1.29 3.69
CA TYR A 301 -6.28 2.58 3.14
C TYR A 301 -5.24 2.45 2.03
N ASP A 302 -4.33 1.49 2.12
CA ASP A 302 -3.21 1.35 1.17
C ASP A 302 -3.65 0.62 -0.10
N THR A 303 -4.68 -0.22 0.00
CA THR A 303 -5.34 -0.76 -1.21
C THR A 303 -6.08 0.34 -1.96
N ILE A 304 -6.82 1.22 -1.26
CA ILE A 304 -7.43 2.40 -1.89
C ILE A 304 -6.35 3.28 -2.53
N TYR A 305 -5.26 3.54 -1.81
CA TYR A 305 -4.15 4.34 -2.33
C TYR A 305 -3.54 3.72 -3.59
N ALA A 306 -3.34 2.40 -3.62
CA ALA A 306 -2.77 1.68 -4.76
C ALA A 306 -3.62 1.70 -6.03
N HIS A 307 -4.93 1.99 -5.95
CA HIS A 307 -5.75 2.19 -7.15
C HIS A 307 -5.33 3.41 -7.96
N GLN A 308 -4.63 4.39 -7.36
CA GLN A 308 -4.09 5.54 -8.09
C GLN A 308 -3.09 5.13 -9.19
N ASP A 309 -2.26 4.13 -8.91
CA ASP A 309 -1.16 3.70 -9.77
C ASP A 309 -1.50 2.40 -10.53
N LYS A 310 -2.74 1.89 -10.44
CA LYS A 310 -3.14 0.56 -10.96
C LYS A 310 -2.80 0.33 -12.43
N GLU A 311 -3.11 1.29 -13.30
CA GLU A 311 -2.85 1.17 -14.74
C GLU A 311 -1.36 1.17 -15.06
N ASP A 312 -0.59 1.96 -14.32
CA ASP A 312 0.85 2.10 -14.54
C ASP A 312 1.59 0.89 -13.97
N ASP A 313 1.20 0.41 -12.79
CA ASP A 313 1.68 -0.84 -12.16
C ASP A 313 1.49 -2.05 -13.09
N LEU A 314 0.34 -2.13 -13.79
CA LEU A 314 0.06 -3.19 -14.74
C LEU A 314 1.05 -3.19 -15.92
N LYS A 315 1.39 -2.00 -16.45
CA LYS A 315 2.34 -1.85 -17.58
C LYS A 315 3.76 -2.25 -17.19
N VAL A 316 4.17 -1.95 -15.96
CA VAL A 316 5.54 -2.25 -15.46
C VAL A 316 5.66 -3.57 -14.72
N GLY A 317 4.56 -4.34 -14.59
CA GLY A 317 4.54 -5.64 -13.93
C GLY A 317 4.69 -5.58 -12.39
N VAL A 318 4.40 -4.43 -11.78
CA VAL A 318 4.37 -4.26 -10.32
C VAL A 318 3.09 -4.89 -9.78
N LYS A 319 3.20 -5.66 -8.70
CA LYS A 319 2.07 -6.38 -8.10
C LYS A 319 1.49 -5.58 -6.93
N SER A 320 0.17 -5.59 -6.76
CA SER A 320 -0.53 -4.91 -5.67
C SER A 320 -1.86 -5.60 -5.33
N THR A 321 -2.41 -5.33 -4.15
CA THR A 321 -3.76 -5.78 -3.77
C THR A 321 -4.84 -5.16 -4.66
N ALA A 322 -4.63 -3.94 -5.15
CA ALA A 322 -5.54 -3.29 -6.11
C ALA A 322 -5.65 -4.10 -7.42
N LEU A 323 -4.52 -4.62 -7.92
CA LEU A 323 -4.51 -5.53 -9.07
C LEU A 323 -5.11 -6.91 -8.73
N ARG A 324 -4.80 -7.45 -7.55
CA ARG A 324 -5.29 -8.77 -7.12
C ARG A 324 -6.81 -8.81 -6.94
N PHE A 325 -7.38 -7.77 -6.34
CA PHE A 325 -8.81 -7.74 -6.02
C PHE A 325 -9.66 -7.22 -7.17
N GLY A 326 -9.11 -6.37 -8.05
CA GLY A 326 -9.82 -5.85 -9.21
C GLY A 326 -11.17 -5.23 -8.81
N GLU A 327 -12.24 -5.67 -9.47
CA GLU A 327 -13.62 -5.22 -9.22
C GLU A 327 -14.14 -5.59 -7.83
N SER A 328 -13.63 -6.66 -7.23
CA SER A 328 -14.00 -7.09 -5.87
C SER A 328 -13.32 -6.29 -4.76
N THR A 329 -12.55 -5.23 -5.09
CA THR A 329 -11.80 -4.44 -4.09
C THR A 329 -12.69 -3.99 -2.93
N LYS A 330 -13.86 -3.41 -3.20
CA LYS A 330 -14.76 -2.89 -2.14
C LYS A 330 -15.19 -3.99 -1.16
N GLN A 331 -15.40 -5.22 -1.62
CA GLN A 331 -15.77 -6.36 -0.77
C GLN A 331 -14.61 -6.74 0.15
N TRP A 332 -13.40 -6.85 -0.39
CA TRP A 332 -12.20 -7.19 0.39
C TRP A 332 -11.86 -6.12 1.44
N ILE A 333 -11.85 -4.85 1.06
CA ILE A 333 -11.56 -3.76 2.02
C ILE A 333 -12.70 -3.60 3.05
N SER A 334 -13.95 -3.99 2.72
CA SER A 334 -15.03 -4.08 3.71
C SER A 334 -14.75 -5.15 4.76
N ALA A 335 -14.30 -6.34 4.32
CA ALA A 335 -13.93 -7.42 5.23
C ALA A 335 -12.74 -7.02 6.12
N PHE A 336 -11.71 -6.39 5.57
CA PHE A 336 -10.59 -5.86 6.35
C PHE A 336 -11.02 -4.72 7.29
N GLY A 337 -11.93 -3.85 6.87
CA GLY A 337 -12.51 -2.81 7.73
C GLY A 337 -13.24 -3.42 8.93
N ALA A 338 -14.10 -4.42 8.69
CA ALA A 338 -14.79 -5.14 9.76
C ALA A 338 -13.81 -5.87 10.70
N ALA A 339 -12.80 -6.54 10.15
CA ALA A 339 -11.75 -7.19 10.93
C ALA A 339 -10.94 -6.19 11.77
N SER A 340 -10.66 -5.00 11.23
CA SER A 340 -9.97 -3.94 11.94
C SER A 340 -10.77 -3.44 13.14
N ILE A 341 -12.04 -3.08 12.93
CA ILE A 341 -12.94 -2.63 14.00
C ILE A 341 -13.17 -3.72 15.04
N GLY A 342 -13.40 -4.98 14.62
CA GLY A 342 -13.56 -6.10 15.54
C GLY A 342 -12.31 -6.35 16.38
N SER A 343 -11.12 -6.23 15.79
CA SER A 343 -9.86 -6.42 16.52
C SER A 343 -9.57 -5.25 17.47
N LEU A 344 -9.94 -4.01 17.13
CA LEU A 344 -9.91 -2.86 18.04
C LEU A 344 -10.89 -3.03 19.21
N ALA A 345 -12.09 -3.54 18.96
CA ALA A 345 -13.06 -3.83 20.01
C ALA A 345 -12.51 -4.89 20.98
N LEU A 346 -11.94 -5.98 20.44
CA LEU A 346 -11.33 -7.05 21.23
C LEU A 346 -10.13 -6.56 22.05
N SER A 347 -9.24 -5.76 21.44
CA SER A 347 -8.10 -5.16 22.15
C SER A 347 -8.56 -4.27 23.29
N GLY A 348 -9.54 -3.40 23.04
CA GLY A 348 -10.08 -2.51 24.05
C GLY A 348 -10.81 -3.24 25.19
N TYR A 349 -11.56 -4.29 24.87
CA TYR A 349 -12.19 -5.16 25.85
C TYR A 349 -11.16 -5.88 26.73
N ASN A 350 -10.14 -6.49 26.13
CA ASN A 350 -9.07 -7.18 26.86
C ASN A 350 -8.20 -6.22 27.69
N ALA A 351 -8.09 -4.97 27.26
CA ALA A 351 -7.45 -3.91 28.02
C ALA A 351 -8.38 -3.26 29.06
N GLU A 352 -9.60 -3.79 29.26
CA GLU A 352 -10.61 -3.31 30.21
C GLU A 352 -10.98 -1.83 30.02
N LEU A 353 -11.01 -1.33 28.77
CA LEU A 353 -11.39 0.06 28.48
C LEU A 353 -12.84 0.32 28.90
N ALA A 354 -13.03 1.38 29.69
CA ALA A 354 -14.35 1.83 30.08
C ALA A 354 -15.22 2.20 28.88
N TRP A 355 -16.53 2.30 29.15
CA TRP A 355 -17.56 2.48 28.13
C TRP A 355 -17.32 3.69 27.20
N ALA A 356 -16.63 4.72 27.69
CA ALA A 356 -16.27 5.94 26.94
C ALA A 356 -15.45 5.66 25.67
N TYR A 357 -14.80 4.49 25.56
CA TYR A 357 -14.10 4.05 24.35
C TYR A 357 -15.05 3.78 23.16
N PHE A 358 -16.19 3.13 23.41
CA PHE A 358 -17.02 2.56 22.35
C PHE A 358 -17.69 3.60 21.44
N PRO A 359 -18.17 4.77 21.90
CA PRO A 359 -18.68 5.82 21.01
C PRO A 359 -17.66 6.28 19.95
N PHE A 360 -16.39 6.41 20.34
CA PHE A 360 -15.32 6.76 19.40
C PHE A 360 -15.00 5.62 18.44
N LEU A 361 -15.03 4.37 18.92
CA LEU A 361 -14.88 3.20 18.06
C LEU A 361 -16.01 3.12 17.02
N THR A 362 -17.25 3.42 17.41
CA THR A 362 -18.39 3.53 16.48
C THR A 362 -18.17 4.64 15.47
N ALA A 363 -17.67 5.81 15.88
CA ALA A 363 -17.34 6.90 14.96
C ALA A 363 -16.22 6.50 13.97
N ALA A 364 -15.20 5.79 14.43
CA ALA A 364 -14.12 5.27 13.58
C ALA A 364 -14.65 4.23 12.57
N ALA A 365 -15.56 3.34 13.00
CA ALA A 365 -16.24 2.39 12.12
C ALA A 365 -17.10 3.09 11.06
N ALA A 366 -17.88 4.10 11.46
CA ALA A 366 -18.67 4.91 10.54
C ALA A 366 -17.79 5.64 9.51
N GLN A 367 -16.63 6.15 9.93
CA GLN A 367 -15.68 6.79 9.03
C GLN A 367 -15.11 5.79 8.00
N LEU A 368 -14.69 4.59 8.41
CA LEU A 368 -14.24 3.55 7.47
C LEU A 368 -15.35 3.14 6.51
N ALA A 369 -16.56 2.94 7.02
CA ALA A 369 -17.73 2.60 6.19
C ALA A 369 -18.01 3.71 5.16
N TRP A 370 -17.92 4.98 5.56
CA TRP A 370 -18.01 6.12 4.65
C TRP A 370 -16.91 6.09 3.58
N GLN A 371 -15.64 5.87 3.97
CA GLN A 371 -14.55 5.78 3.00
C GLN A 371 -14.81 4.68 1.95
N ILE A 372 -15.15 3.47 2.40
CA ILE A 372 -15.30 2.29 1.54
C ILE A 372 -16.54 2.39 0.64
N SER A 373 -17.66 2.89 1.17
CA SER A 373 -18.90 3.02 0.38
C SER A 373 -18.76 4.09 -0.70
N THR A 374 -18.22 5.25 -0.35
CA THR A 374 -18.21 6.44 -1.23
C THR A 374 -16.97 6.58 -2.10
N VAL A 375 -15.92 5.77 -1.90
CA VAL A 375 -14.71 5.87 -2.74
C VAL A 375 -15.02 5.50 -4.20
N ASP A 376 -14.58 6.35 -5.11
CA ASP A 376 -14.43 6.02 -6.52
C ASP A 376 -13.00 5.51 -6.76
N LEU A 377 -12.88 4.22 -7.04
CA LEU A 377 -11.58 3.55 -7.27
C LEU A 377 -10.97 3.88 -8.64
N SER A 378 -11.73 4.51 -9.53
CA SER A 378 -11.23 5.00 -10.82
C SER A 378 -10.71 6.44 -10.75
N ASP A 379 -11.13 7.21 -9.74
CA ASP A 379 -10.67 8.58 -9.52
C ASP A 379 -9.45 8.64 -8.60
N ARG A 380 -8.30 8.99 -9.18
CA ARG A 380 -7.03 9.18 -8.47
C ARG A 380 -7.14 10.22 -7.34
N ALA A 381 -7.85 11.32 -7.57
CA ALA A 381 -7.99 12.40 -6.61
C ALA A 381 -8.87 11.99 -5.43
N ASP A 382 -9.96 11.27 -5.68
CA ASP A 382 -10.80 10.71 -4.62
C ASP A 382 -10.05 9.67 -3.79
N CYS A 383 -9.33 8.74 -4.43
CA CYS A 383 -8.47 7.77 -3.74
C CYS A 383 -7.45 8.45 -2.82
N ASN A 384 -6.79 9.51 -3.29
CA ASN A 384 -5.85 10.28 -2.46
C ASN A 384 -6.57 10.99 -1.29
N ARG A 385 -7.74 11.60 -1.52
CA ARG A 385 -8.54 12.23 -0.45
C ARG A 385 -8.95 11.21 0.62
N LYS A 386 -9.40 10.02 0.24
CA LYS A 386 -9.73 8.94 1.18
C LYS A 386 -8.50 8.48 1.95
N PHE A 387 -7.38 8.26 1.28
CA PHE A 387 -6.10 7.94 1.93
C PHE A 387 -5.71 9.00 2.97
N VAL A 388 -5.72 10.29 2.60
CA VAL A 388 -5.39 11.41 3.50
C VAL A 388 -6.38 11.56 4.67
N SER A 389 -7.63 11.11 4.52
CA SER A 389 -8.62 11.15 5.60
C SER A 389 -8.31 10.17 6.75
N ASN A 390 -7.43 9.18 6.54
CA ASN A 390 -7.07 8.19 7.57
C ASN A 390 -6.35 8.78 8.78
N LYS A 391 -5.77 9.98 8.69
CA LYS A 391 -5.30 10.69 9.90
C LYS A 391 -6.40 10.86 10.95
N TRP A 392 -7.66 11.03 10.51
CA TRP A 392 -8.81 11.18 11.40
C TRP A 392 -9.26 9.85 11.99
N PHE A 393 -9.11 8.74 11.26
CA PHE A 393 -9.38 7.42 11.80
C PHE A 393 -8.49 7.15 13.00
N GLY A 394 -7.18 7.40 12.84
CA GLY A 394 -6.27 7.22 13.95
C GLY A 394 -6.47 8.19 15.10
N ALA A 395 -6.89 9.43 14.83
CA ALA A 395 -7.28 10.37 15.88
C ALA A 395 -8.53 9.89 16.66
N LEU A 396 -9.54 9.35 15.98
CA LEU A 396 -10.75 8.82 16.61
C LEU A 396 -10.42 7.64 17.52
N VAL A 397 -9.65 6.67 17.02
CA VAL A 397 -9.22 5.50 17.81
C VAL A 397 -8.37 5.93 19.00
N PHE A 398 -7.41 6.83 18.81
CA PHE A 398 -6.58 7.38 19.89
C PHE A 398 -7.43 8.08 20.95
N SER A 399 -8.36 8.94 20.54
CA SER A 399 -9.25 9.67 21.45
C SER A 399 -10.15 8.72 22.24
N GLY A 400 -10.64 7.67 21.59
CA GLY A 400 -11.40 6.62 22.24
C GLY A 400 -10.58 5.89 23.32
N ILE A 401 -9.37 5.46 22.98
CA ILE A 401 -8.49 4.77 23.95
C ILE A 401 -8.16 5.68 25.12
N LEU A 402 -7.85 6.95 24.86
CA LEU A 402 -7.59 7.96 25.89
C LEU A 402 -8.80 8.15 26.82
N CYS A 403 -9.98 8.40 26.27
CA CYS A 403 -11.20 8.59 27.07
C CYS A 403 -11.58 7.31 27.82
N GLY A 404 -11.41 6.15 27.19
CA GLY A 404 -11.62 4.84 27.80
C GLY A 404 -10.71 4.62 29.00
N ARG A 405 -9.40 4.86 28.87
CA ARG A 405 -8.44 4.74 29.99
C ARG A 405 -8.74 5.72 31.12
N LEU A 406 -9.02 6.98 30.81
CA LEU A 406 -9.33 8.00 31.82
C LEU A 406 -10.62 7.72 32.58
N ALA A 407 -11.58 7.04 31.95
CA ALA A 407 -12.85 6.65 32.57
C ALA A 407 -12.83 5.23 33.19
N SER A 408 -11.70 4.52 33.13
CA SER A 408 -11.51 3.20 33.75
C SER A 408 -11.02 3.38 35.18
#